data_AF-A0A522M1R9-F1
#
_entry.id   AF-A0A522M1R9-F1
#
_cell.length_a   1.000
_cell.length_b   1.000
_cell.length_c   1.000
_cell.angle_alpha   90.00
_cell.angle_beta   90.00
_cell.angle_gamma   90.00
#
_symmetry.space_group_name_H-M   'P 1'
#
loop_
_entity.id
_entity.type
_entity.pdbx_description
1 polymer ?
#
loop_
_entity_poly.entity_id
_entity_poly.type
_entity_poly.pdbx_seq_one_letter_code
_entity_poly.pdbx_strand_id
1 'polypeptide(L)'
;MSIIAAFGFLVGAGGRDVAVAAGPAVANLGSHEHESGEVDVVLLAVSRTSGDTVTVRWKYVNRSEEKKRLTSERTGWLDPYRLAADAYLLDTANKVKYTVLVDDSKHPIAGHHGQQNAYIVLGPKQTLATWAKFPAPAEGVTKLTVSIPGAEPFEDVPLK
;
A
#
# COMPACT_ATOMS: atom_id res chain seq x y z
N MET A 1 55.67 -33.32 36.02
CA MET A 1 55.62 -31.89 35.64
C MET A 1 54.33 -31.74 34.84
N SER A 2 53.15 -31.65 35.48
CA SER A 2 52.54 -30.43 36.08
C SER A 2 52.51 -29.30 35.02
N ILE A 3 51.38 -28.71 34.60
CA ILE A 3 50.12 -28.42 35.32
C ILE A 3 48.90 -28.37 34.36
N ILE A 4 47.77 -28.80 34.92
CA ILE A 4 46.33 -28.68 34.57
C ILE A 4 45.86 -27.22 34.37
N ALA A 5 44.95 -26.97 33.42
CA ALA A 5 43.78 -26.09 33.67
C ALA A 5 42.65 -26.37 32.68
N ALA A 6 41.56 -26.93 33.22
CA ALA A 6 40.27 -27.08 32.59
C ALA A 6 39.37 -25.90 32.97
N PHE A 7 38.50 -25.48 32.05
CA PHE A 7 37.16 -24.89 32.24
C PHE A 7 36.54 -24.92 30.83
N GLY A 8 35.42 -25.57 30.51
CA GLY A 8 34.32 -26.09 31.30
C GLY A 8 33.02 -25.60 30.65
N PHE A 9 32.16 -26.56 30.23
CA PHE A 9 30.69 -26.43 30.02
C PHE A 9 30.20 -25.48 28.88
N LEU A 10 29.14 -25.72 28.10
CA LEU A 10 28.15 -26.81 28.00
C LEU A 10 27.33 -26.67 26.70
N VAL A 11 26.92 -27.81 26.17
CA VAL A 11 25.79 -28.20 25.28
C VAL A 11 24.68 -27.18 24.95
N GLY A 12 24.20 -27.24 23.69
CA GLY A 12 22.82 -26.92 23.30
C GLY A 12 22.63 -26.95 21.77
N ALA A 13 22.33 -28.10 21.16
CA ALA A 13 20.97 -28.53 20.77
C ALA A 13 20.32 -27.73 19.61
N GLY A 14 20.16 -28.41 18.47
CA GLY A 14 19.01 -28.22 17.57
C GLY A 14 18.97 -26.95 16.72
N GLY A 15 19.82 -26.86 15.70
CA GLY A 15 19.60 -25.94 14.58
C GLY A 15 18.38 -26.39 13.78
N ARG A 16 17.20 -25.89 14.15
CA ARG A 16 16.07 -25.85 13.22
C ARG A 16 16.37 -24.77 12.20
N ASP A 17 16.62 -25.18 10.97
CA ASP A 17 16.51 -24.29 9.81
C ASP A 17 15.11 -23.67 9.84
N VAL A 18 15.03 -22.44 10.33
CA VAL A 18 13.79 -21.66 10.22
C VAL A 18 13.74 -21.23 8.76
N ALA A 19 13.05 -22.04 7.95
CA ALA A 19 12.57 -21.61 6.66
C ALA A 19 11.81 -20.29 6.88
N VAL A 20 12.39 -19.19 6.41
CA VAL A 20 11.67 -17.93 6.28
C VAL A 20 10.57 -18.22 5.27
N ALA A 21 9.37 -18.49 5.76
CA ALA A 21 8.19 -18.59 4.94
C ALA A 21 8.07 -17.26 4.19
N ALA A 22 8.30 -17.30 2.87
CA ALA A 22 7.93 -16.20 2.01
C ALA A 22 6.43 -15.96 2.24
N GLY A 23 6.09 -14.82 2.86
CA GLY A 23 4.70 -14.39 2.96
C GLY A 23 4.06 -14.44 1.59
N PRO A 24 2.74 -14.69 1.49
CA PRO A 24 2.07 -14.87 0.21
C PRO A 24 2.45 -13.71 -0.71
N ALA A 25 3.03 -14.04 -1.86
CA ALA A 25 3.33 -13.06 -2.90
C ALA A 25 2.03 -12.32 -3.20
N VAL A 26 1.99 -11.04 -2.82
CA VAL A 26 0.81 -10.21 -3.08
C VAL A 26 0.71 -10.12 -4.60
N ALA A 27 -0.30 -10.75 -5.19
CA ALA A 27 -0.47 -10.78 -6.63
C ALA A 27 -0.58 -9.34 -7.16
N ASN A 28 0.24 -8.99 -8.15
CA ASN A 28 0.09 -7.70 -8.84
C ASN A 28 -1.14 -7.80 -9.76
N LEU A 29 -2.16 -6.97 -9.54
CA LEU A 29 -3.37 -6.89 -10.36
C LEU A 29 -3.16 -6.03 -11.62
N GLY A 30 -2.14 -5.18 -11.63
CA GLY A 30 -1.76 -4.34 -12.75
C GLY A 30 -0.77 -3.26 -12.31
N SER A 31 -0.22 -2.52 -13.28
CA SER A 31 0.63 -1.36 -13.01
C SER A 31 0.44 -0.27 -14.06
N HIS A 32 0.42 0.98 -13.62
CA HIS A 32 0.49 2.17 -14.48
C HIS A 32 1.66 3.05 -14.03
N GLU A 33 2.18 3.87 -14.94
CA GLU A 33 3.19 4.87 -14.59
C GLU A 33 2.53 6.04 -13.84
N HIS A 34 3.23 6.55 -12.83
CA HIS A 34 2.85 7.77 -12.11
C HIS A 34 3.29 9.00 -12.91
N GLU A 35 2.53 10.09 -12.83
CA GLU A 35 2.81 11.38 -13.48
C GLU A 35 4.18 11.99 -13.15
N SER A 36 4.82 11.53 -12.07
CA SER A 36 6.18 11.97 -11.68
C SER A 36 7.29 11.33 -12.52
N GLY A 37 6.95 10.38 -13.39
CA GLY A 37 7.85 9.65 -14.28
C GLY A 37 8.77 8.67 -13.55
N GLU A 38 8.99 7.50 -14.16
CA GLU A 38 9.83 6.40 -13.63
C GLU A 38 9.41 5.89 -12.23
N VAL A 39 8.18 6.20 -11.82
CA VAL A 39 7.54 5.63 -10.64
C VAL A 39 6.36 4.82 -11.11
N ASP A 40 6.31 3.53 -10.81
CA ASP A 40 5.15 2.71 -11.13
C ASP A 40 4.18 2.68 -9.94
N VAL A 41 2.89 2.87 -10.22
CA VAL A 41 1.80 2.55 -9.29
C VAL A 41 1.35 1.13 -9.58
N VAL A 42 1.55 0.22 -8.63
CA VAL A 42 1.21 -1.20 -8.77
C VAL A 42 0.03 -1.53 -7.87
N LEU A 43 -1.11 -1.89 -8.47
CA LEU A 43 -2.29 -2.33 -7.75
C LEU A 43 -2.10 -3.76 -7.26
N LEU A 44 -2.36 -4.01 -5.97
CA LEU A 44 -2.06 -5.28 -5.31
C LEU A 44 -3.34 -6.05 -4.95
N ALA A 45 -4.34 -5.37 -4.43
CA ALA A 45 -5.58 -6.02 -4.00
C ALA A 45 -6.75 -5.05 -3.97
N VAL A 46 -7.92 -5.56 -4.34
CA VAL A 46 -9.23 -4.95 -4.12
C VAL A 46 -10.09 -6.04 -3.50
N SER A 47 -10.51 -5.86 -2.25
CA SER A 47 -11.22 -6.92 -1.52
C SER A 47 -12.27 -6.36 -0.60
N ARG A 48 -13.43 -7.02 -0.54
CA ARG A 48 -14.41 -6.82 0.53
C ARG A 48 -13.76 -7.17 1.86
N THR A 49 -14.01 -6.33 2.85
CA THR A 49 -13.51 -6.48 4.21
C THR A 49 -14.65 -6.26 5.20
N SER A 50 -14.46 -6.70 6.45
CA SER A 50 -15.47 -6.61 7.51
C SER A 50 -16.11 -5.22 7.62
N GLY A 51 -17.38 -5.18 8.01
CA GLY A 51 -18.13 -3.93 8.22
C GLY A 51 -18.54 -3.24 6.93
N ASP A 52 -18.93 -4.02 5.91
CA ASP A 52 -19.39 -3.52 4.61
C ASP A 52 -18.43 -2.52 3.96
N THR A 53 -17.14 -2.89 3.97
CA THR A 53 -16.07 -2.07 3.38
C THR A 53 -15.37 -2.79 2.26
N VAL A 54 -14.70 -2.02 1.41
CA VAL A 54 -13.68 -2.52 0.48
C VAL A 54 -12.34 -1.93 0.89
N THR A 55 -11.32 -2.77 0.99
CA THR A 55 -9.94 -2.32 1.17
C THR A 55 -9.19 -2.46 -0.15
N VAL A 56 -8.58 -1.36 -0.60
CA VAL A 56 -7.65 -1.36 -1.73
C VAL A 56 -6.23 -1.20 -1.24
N ARG A 57 -5.30 -1.98 -1.81
CA ARG A 57 -3.87 -1.94 -1.52
C ARG A 57 -3.08 -1.75 -2.80
N TRP A 58 -2.08 -0.87 -2.75
CA TRP A 58 -1.17 -0.61 -3.86
C TRP A 58 0.21 -0.22 -3.35
N LYS A 59 1.16 -0.09 -4.25
CA LYS A 59 2.50 0.43 -3.95
C LYS A 59 2.99 1.36 -5.04
N TYR A 60 3.85 2.29 -4.65
CA TYR A 60 4.67 3.11 -5.55
C TYR A 60 6.06 2.50 -5.62
N VAL A 61 6.61 2.33 -6.81
CA VAL A 61 7.94 1.76 -7.05
C VAL A 61 8.76 2.76 -7.84
N ASN A 62 9.74 3.42 -7.20
CA ASN A 62 10.67 4.28 -7.90
C ASN A 62 11.72 3.43 -8.62
N ARG A 63 11.74 3.48 -9.96
CA ARG A 63 12.72 2.76 -10.78
C ARG A 63 13.97 3.58 -11.08
N SER A 64 14.00 4.86 -10.75
CA SER A 64 15.14 5.73 -11.04
C SER A 64 16.21 5.69 -9.95
N GLU A 65 17.37 6.29 -10.26
CA GLU A 65 18.47 6.54 -9.31
C GLU A 65 18.28 7.87 -8.53
N GLU A 66 17.17 8.56 -8.75
CA GLU A 66 16.88 9.88 -8.18
C GLU A 66 15.72 9.82 -7.19
N LYS A 67 15.60 10.86 -6.34
CA LYS A 67 14.42 11.03 -5.50
C LYS A 67 13.24 11.48 -6.35
N LYS A 68 12.07 10.87 -6.14
CA LYS A 68 10.84 11.23 -6.84
C LYS A 68 9.81 11.77 -5.85
N ARG A 69 9.29 12.98 -6.13
CA ARG A 69 8.22 13.59 -5.34
C ARG A 69 6.88 13.03 -5.83
N LEU A 70 6.08 12.46 -4.93
CA LEU A 70 4.79 11.84 -5.26
C LEU A 70 3.59 12.81 -5.10
N THR A 71 3.78 13.95 -4.43
CA THR A 71 2.69 14.93 -4.21
C THR A 71 3.01 16.27 -4.88
N SER A 72 2.03 16.85 -5.56
CA SER A 72 2.15 18.19 -6.18
C SER A 72 2.12 19.31 -5.13
N GLU A 73 1.37 19.11 -4.05
CA GLU A 73 1.21 20.07 -2.95
C GLU A 73 1.97 19.65 -1.68
N ARG A 74 2.25 20.66 -0.84
CA ARG A 74 2.96 20.51 0.44
C ARG A 74 2.09 20.77 1.67
N THR A 75 1.03 21.56 1.55
CA THR A 75 0.28 22.11 2.69
C THR A 75 -1.19 21.82 2.58
N GLY A 76 -1.84 21.44 3.67
CA GLY A 76 -3.24 21.01 3.65
C GLY A 76 -3.58 20.16 4.88
N TRP A 77 -4.87 20.06 5.19
CA TRP A 77 -5.32 19.26 6.33
C TRP A 77 -5.05 17.75 6.13
N LEU A 78 -5.10 17.28 4.89
CA LEU A 78 -4.95 15.87 4.53
C LEU A 78 -3.51 15.49 4.13
N ASP A 79 -2.52 16.32 4.45
CA ASP A 79 -1.12 16.15 4.04
C ASP A 79 -0.59 14.73 4.22
N PRO A 80 -0.79 14.06 5.38
CA PRO A 80 -0.23 12.73 5.61
C PRO A 80 -0.91 11.62 4.80
N TYR A 81 -2.12 11.87 4.29
CA TYR A 81 -2.97 10.93 3.57
C TYR A 81 -2.97 11.14 2.05
N ARG A 82 -2.22 12.12 1.53
CA ARG A 82 -2.28 12.55 0.12
C ARG A 82 -2.14 11.45 -0.93
N LEU A 83 -1.40 10.38 -0.63
CA LEU A 83 -1.26 9.27 -1.58
C LEU A 83 -2.57 8.48 -1.77
N ALA A 84 -3.51 8.60 -0.84
CA ALA A 84 -4.69 7.76 -0.76
C ALA A 84 -6.00 8.54 -0.64
N ALA A 85 -6.00 9.75 -0.07
CA ALA A 85 -7.22 10.49 0.28
C ALA A 85 -8.15 10.75 -0.91
N ASP A 86 -7.58 11.06 -2.08
CA ASP A 86 -8.33 11.36 -3.30
C ASP A 86 -8.58 10.15 -4.20
N ALA A 87 -8.15 8.95 -3.77
CA ALA A 87 -8.49 7.71 -4.46
C ALA A 87 -10.00 7.46 -4.42
N TYR A 88 -10.53 6.79 -5.44
CA TYR A 88 -11.95 6.40 -5.47
C TYR A 88 -12.16 5.11 -6.23
N LEU A 89 -13.28 4.45 -5.92
CA LEU A 89 -13.81 3.34 -6.69
C LEU A 89 -14.97 3.84 -7.55
N LEU A 90 -15.05 3.35 -8.78
CA LEU A 90 -16.17 3.63 -9.67
C LEU A 90 -16.79 2.30 -10.09
N ASP A 91 -18.05 2.12 -9.71
CA ASP A 91 -18.91 1.10 -10.29
C ASP A 91 -19.49 1.68 -11.57
N THR A 92 -18.86 1.35 -12.69
CA THR A 92 -19.23 1.87 -14.02
C THR A 92 -20.58 1.33 -14.48
N ALA A 93 -20.96 0.12 -14.06
CA ALA A 93 -22.23 -0.51 -14.42
C ALA A 93 -23.41 0.23 -13.77
N ASN A 94 -23.29 0.57 -12.49
CA ASN A 94 -24.33 1.29 -11.75
C ASN A 94 -24.11 2.81 -11.69
N LYS A 95 -23.01 3.32 -12.25
CA LYS A 95 -22.62 4.75 -12.28
C LYS A 95 -22.48 5.36 -10.88
N VAL A 96 -21.90 4.60 -9.94
CA VAL A 96 -21.72 5.04 -8.55
C VAL A 96 -20.23 5.23 -8.25
N LYS A 97 -19.88 6.40 -7.72
CA LYS A 97 -18.54 6.71 -7.21
C LYS A 97 -18.51 6.53 -5.69
N TYR A 98 -17.52 5.78 -5.21
CA TYR A 98 -17.24 5.56 -3.79
C TYR A 98 -15.92 6.24 -3.42
N THR A 99 -15.98 7.20 -2.49
CA THR A 99 -14.78 7.88 -1.97
C THR A 99 -14.22 7.14 -0.76
N VAL A 100 -12.99 7.47 -0.38
CA VAL A 100 -12.37 6.94 0.84
C VAL A 100 -13.25 7.25 2.07
N LEU A 101 -13.42 6.26 2.94
CA LEU A 101 -14.09 6.43 4.22
C LEU A 101 -13.31 7.41 5.10
N VAL A 102 -14.02 8.14 5.95
CA VAL A 102 -13.41 9.03 6.94
C VAL A 102 -13.87 8.68 8.35
N ASP A 103 -13.04 8.95 9.34
CA ASP A 103 -13.43 8.90 10.75
C ASP A 103 -14.31 10.10 11.16
N ASP A 104 -14.71 10.12 12.43
CA ASP A 104 -15.53 11.20 13.00
C ASP A 104 -14.82 12.56 12.96
N SER A 105 -13.49 12.57 12.93
CA SER A 105 -12.63 13.77 12.79
C SER A 105 -12.35 14.14 11.33
N LYS A 106 -13.01 13.46 10.37
CA LYS A 106 -12.83 13.65 8.92
C LYS A 106 -11.45 13.23 8.39
N HIS A 107 -10.68 12.41 9.11
CA HIS A 107 -9.46 11.83 8.58
C HIS A 107 -9.78 10.60 7.71
N PRO A 108 -9.14 10.45 6.55
CA PRO A 108 -9.25 9.26 5.72
C PRO A 108 -8.85 7.99 6.48
N ILE A 109 -9.64 6.94 6.33
CA ILE A 109 -9.28 5.58 6.77
C ILE A 109 -8.35 4.97 5.73
N ALA A 110 -7.09 5.38 5.77
CA ALA A 110 -6.07 5.06 4.78
C ALA A 110 -4.66 5.03 5.38
N GLY A 111 -3.69 4.60 4.58
CA GLY A 111 -2.27 4.67 4.93
C GLY A 111 -1.78 6.10 5.15
N HIS A 112 -0.94 6.27 6.17
CA HIS A 112 -0.38 7.55 6.60
C HIS A 112 1.13 7.58 6.31
N HIS A 113 1.57 8.42 5.37
CA HIS A 113 2.96 8.40 4.84
C HIS A 113 3.68 9.74 4.88
N GLY A 114 2.96 10.82 5.17
CA GLY A 114 3.52 12.17 5.21
C GLY A 114 3.72 12.70 6.63
N GLN A 115 4.34 13.87 6.68
CA GLN A 115 4.27 14.78 7.81
C GLN A 115 3.43 15.99 7.39
N GLN A 116 2.86 16.70 8.35
CA GLN A 116 2.16 17.94 8.05
C GLN A 116 3.14 18.94 7.40
N ASN A 117 2.67 19.67 6.39
CA ASN A 117 3.47 20.65 5.64
C ASN A 117 4.71 20.07 4.94
N ALA A 118 4.69 18.79 4.54
CA ALA A 118 5.79 18.12 3.86
C ALA A 118 5.35 17.44 2.55
N TYR A 119 6.25 17.43 1.57
CA TYR A 119 6.08 16.59 0.38
C TYR A 119 6.32 15.13 0.73
N ILE A 120 5.59 14.23 0.08
CA ILE A 120 5.92 12.80 0.15
C ILE A 120 6.90 12.50 -0.97
N VAL A 121 8.09 12.05 -0.58
CA VAL A 121 9.21 11.79 -1.49
C VAL A 121 9.63 10.34 -1.35
N LEU A 122 9.76 9.66 -2.48
CA LEU A 122 10.27 8.30 -2.58
C LEU A 122 11.75 8.35 -2.97
N GLY A 123 12.61 7.71 -2.19
CA GLY A 123 14.04 7.64 -2.50
C GLY A 123 14.35 6.79 -3.74
N PRO A 124 15.59 6.84 -4.25
CA PRO A 124 16.05 6.00 -5.35
C PRO A 124 15.78 4.53 -5.08
N LYS A 125 15.24 3.80 -6.06
CA LYS A 125 14.92 2.36 -5.97
C LYS A 125 13.99 1.96 -4.81
N GLN A 126 13.37 2.92 -4.13
CA GLN A 126 12.51 2.62 -3.00
C GLN A 126 11.10 2.24 -3.45
N THR A 127 10.46 1.45 -2.60
CA THR A 127 9.05 1.08 -2.72
C THR A 127 8.29 1.58 -1.51
N LEU A 128 7.09 2.13 -1.72
CA LEU A 128 6.19 2.56 -0.67
C LEU A 128 4.81 1.90 -0.86
N ALA A 129 4.42 1.02 0.05
CA ALA A 129 3.10 0.41 0.05
C ALA A 129 2.09 1.29 0.81
N THR A 130 0.86 1.36 0.32
CA THR A 130 -0.24 2.07 0.98
C THR A 130 -1.57 1.34 0.76
N TRP A 131 -2.61 1.87 1.38
CA TRP A 131 -3.96 1.31 1.32
C TRP A 131 -5.01 2.39 1.61
N ALA A 132 -6.26 2.12 1.24
CA ALA A 132 -7.43 2.91 1.62
C ALA A 132 -8.66 2.02 1.79
N LYS A 133 -9.59 2.45 2.65
CA LYS A 133 -10.91 1.82 2.81
C LYS A 133 -12.01 2.66 2.18
N PHE A 134 -12.96 1.96 1.57
CA PHE A 134 -14.13 2.52 0.88
C PHE A 134 -15.40 1.84 1.41
N PRO A 135 -16.58 2.46 1.27
CA PRO A 135 -17.84 1.74 1.39
C PRO A 135 -17.86 0.57 0.41
N ALA A 136 -18.40 -0.57 0.82
CA ALA A 136 -18.61 -1.67 -0.10
C ALA A 136 -19.77 -1.37 -1.06
N PRO A 137 -19.64 -1.67 -2.35
CA PRO A 137 -20.78 -1.65 -3.26
C PRO A 137 -21.76 -2.79 -2.91
N ALA A 138 -22.96 -2.77 -3.47
CA ALA A 138 -23.94 -3.85 -3.32
C ALA A 138 -23.34 -5.22 -3.66
N GLU A 139 -23.83 -6.31 -3.04
CA GLU A 139 -23.22 -7.66 -3.13
C GLU A 139 -23.05 -8.18 -4.57
N GLY A 140 -23.94 -7.77 -5.49
CA GLY A 140 -23.87 -8.17 -6.91
C GLY A 140 -22.74 -7.52 -7.72
N VAL A 141 -22.03 -6.54 -7.16
CA VAL A 141 -20.90 -5.88 -7.82
C VAL A 141 -19.64 -6.71 -7.65
N THR A 142 -19.10 -7.20 -8.76
CA THR A 142 -17.94 -8.11 -8.82
C THR A 142 -16.69 -7.48 -9.45
N LYS A 143 -16.82 -6.30 -10.04
CA LYS A 143 -15.71 -5.55 -10.64
C LYS A 143 -15.89 -4.05 -10.47
N LEU A 144 -14.78 -3.33 -10.38
CA LEU A 144 -14.75 -1.88 -10.17
C LEU A 144 -13.60 -1.26 -10.95
N THR A 145 -13.74 0.00 -11.30
CA THR A 145 -12.59 0.84 -11.68
C THR A 145 -11.95 1.39 -10.42
N VAL A 146 -10.63 1.30 -10.30
CA VAL A 146 -9.86 1.88 -9.19
C VAL A 146 -9.10 3.09 -9.72
N SER A 147 -9.38 4.27 -9.18
CA SER A 147 -8.61 5.48 -9.46
C SER A 147 -7.67 5.78 -8.30
N ILE A 148 -6.38 5.87 -8.60
CA ILE A 148 -5.32 6.28 -7.68
C ILE A 148 -4.73 7.59 -8.22
N PRO A 149 -4.57 8.63 -7.39
CA PRO A 149 -4.01 9.91 -7.84
C PRO A 149 -2.66 9.75 -8.53
N GLY A 150 -2.49 10.50 -9.63
CA GLY A 150 -1.25 10.53 -10.42
C GLY A 150 -1.03 9.34 -11.35
N ALA A 151 -1.96 8.38 -11.45
CA ALA A 151 -1.87 7.27 -12.40
C ALA A 151 -3.19 7.11 -13.19
N GLU A 152 -3.12 6.42 -14.33
CA GLU A 152 -4.32 6.03 -15.06
C GLU A 152 -5.21 5.10 -14.20
N PRO A 153 -6.54 5.17 -14.34
CA PRO A 153 -7.44 4.25 -13.65
C PRO A 153 -7.22 2.79 -14.05
N PHE A 154 -7.28 1.90 -13.07
CA PHE A 154 -7.30 0.46 -13.30
C PHE A 154 -8.74 0.04 -13.57
N GLU A 155 -9.04 -0.35 -14.81
CA GLU A 155 -10.38 -0.72 -15.24
C GLU A 155 -10.71 -2.19 -14.95
N ASP A 156 -12.00 -2.49 -14.78
CA ASP A 156 -12.54 -3.85 -14.64
C ASP A 156 -11.84 -4.72 -13.57
N VAL A 157 -11.35 -4.11 -12.49
CA VAL A 157 -10.62 -4.81 -11.43
C VAL A 157 -11.56 -5.73 -10.66
N PRO A 158 -11.24 -7.04 -10.53
CA PRO A 158 -12.06 -7.96 -9.76
C PRO A 158 -12.13 -7.56 -8.29
N LEU A 159 -13.34 -7.44 -7.77
CA LEU A 159 -13.62 -7.29 -6.35
C LEU A 159 -13.69 -8.68 -5.72
N LYS A 160 -12.70 -9.00 -4.89
CA LYS A 160 -12.60 -10.29 -4.18
C LYS A 160 -13.31 -10.27 -2.84
#